data_AF-A0A6G9SB86-F1
#
_entry.id   AF-A0A6G9SB86-F1
#
_cell.length_a   1.000
_cell.length_b   1.000
_cell.length_c   1.000
_cell.angle_alpha   90.00
_cell.angle_beta   90.00
_cell.angle_gamma   90.00
#
_symmetry.space_group_name_H-M   'P 1'
#
loop_
_entity.id
_entity.type
_entity.pdbx_description
1 polymer ?
#
loop_
_entity_poly.entity_id
_entity_poly.type
_entity_poly.pdbx_seq_one_letter_code
_entity_poly.pdbx_strand_id
1 'polypeptide(L)'
;MKYLTRFHNLVRSPAQVFQIKQLGTTYQTEILAGITTFITMAYTLVVTPRILSHGIFLQHPGDLFDELVMATAIVSAVATALISLLTNYPFALAPGMGLNSLFAFSVVLELKLNWHLALTAVLLQGLLLIALSMSGIRDRLINAIPLSLKQATVAGIGFFMAYIAMSGNPESPTLGAGLIVASAATKTTLGSLSNPVTLSLFCQSGKTQLVKPFWRLNFRFLTINFSYC
;
A
#
# COMPACT_ATOMS: atom_id res chain seq x y z
N MET A 1 28.62 2.45 -9.61
CA MET A 1 29.48 3.45 -8.95
C MET A 1 28.85 4.85 -8.84
N LYS A 2 27.51 4.99 -8.90
CA LYS A 2 26.78 6.27 -8.64
C LYS A 2 26.13 6.35 -7.25
N TYR A 3 26.14 5.25 -6.48
CA TYR A 3 25.48 5.16 -5.18
C TYR A 3 26.37 5.56 -3.99
N LEU A 4 27.69 5.36 -4.07
CA LEU A 4 28.62 5.62 -2.96
C LEU A 4 28.92 7.11 -2.73
N THR A 5 28.84 7.96 -3.76
CA THR A 5 29.06 9.42 -3.62
C THR A 5 27.88 10.19 -3.02
N ARG A 6 26.70 9.57 -2.88
CA ARG A 6 25.49 10.23 -2.37
C ARG A 6 25.37 10.22 -0.84
N PHE A 7 26.02 9.27 -0.16
CA PHE A 7 26.05 9.17 1.31
C PHE A 7 26.76 10.36 1.98
N HIS A 8 27.70 11.02 1.28
CA HIS A 8 28.46 12.16 1.82
C HIS A 8 27.64 13.46 1.92
N ASN A 9 26.46 13.53 1.30
CA ASN A 9 25.59 14.73 1.32
C ASN A 9 24.57 14.74 2.48
N LEU A 10 24.61 13.75 3.39
CA LEU A 10 23.69 13.64 4.54
C LEU A 10 23.93 14.69 5.65
N VAL A 11 25.01 15.49 5.58
CA VAL A 11 25.37 16.53 6.56
C VAL A 11 25.10 17.93 6.00
N ARG A 12 23.91 18.18 5.43
CA ARG A 12 23.45 19.53 5.07
C ARG A 12 22.06 19.80 5.66
N SER A 13 21.79 21.07 5.95
CA SER A 13 20.50 21.56 6.47
C SER A 13 19.31 21.01 5.66
N PRO A 14 18.20 20.59 6.30
CA PRO A 14 17.05 20.00 5.61
C PRO A 14 16.49 20.90 4.48
N ALA A 15 16.58 22.23 4.63
CA ALA A 15 16.14 23.18 3.59
C ALA A 15 16.98 23.13 2.30
N GLN A 16 18.26 22.73 2.38
CA GLN A 16 19.14 22.52 1.23
C GLN A 16 19.00 21.11 0.64
N VAL A 17 18.68 20.12 1.46
CA VAL A 17 18.42 18.74 0.99
C VAL A 17 17.16 18.73 0.14
N PHE A 18 16.04 19.28 0.61
CA PHE A 18 14.76 19.25 -0.10
C PHE A 18 14.55 20.37 -1.14
N GLN A 19 15.53 21.26 -1.32
CA GLN A 19 15.50 22.34 -2.34
C GLN A 19 14.18 23.16 -2.36
N ILE A 20 13.57 23.40 -1.20
CA ILE A 20 12.22 24.00 -1.06
C ILE A 20 12.09 25.34 -1.82
N LYS A 21 13.16 26.16 -1.80
CA LYS A 21 13.21 27.43 -2.55
C LYS A 21 13.31 27.28 -4.07
N GLN A 22 13.90 26.19 -4.57
CA GLN A 22 14.00 25.92 -6.01
C GLN A 22 12.72 25.27 -6.57
N LEU A 23 11.98 24.56 -5.72
CA LEU A 23 10.69 23.94 -6.06
C LEU A 23 9.50 24.92 -6.00
N GLY A 24 9.72 26.15 -5.51
CA GLY A 24 8.69 27.19 -5.43
C GLY A 24 7.58 26.88 -4.42
N THR A 25 7.82 26.01 -3.43
CA THR A 25 6.82 25.60 -2.44
C THR A 25 7.02 26.32 -1.09
N THR A 26 5.94 26.38 -0.30
CA THR A 26 5.96 26.95 1.06
C THR A 26 5.90 25.83 2.11
N TYR A 27 6.46 26.08 3.30
CA TYR A 27 6.41 25.12 4.41
C TYR A 27 4.98 24.66 4.75
N GLN A 28 3.99 25.54 4.64
CA GLN A 28 2.58 25.19 4.85
C GLN A 28 2.07 24.17 3.81
N THR A 29 2.48 24.33 2.55
CA THR A 29 2.11 23.42 1.46
C THR A 29 2.74 22.04 1.67
N GLU A 30 4.01 21.99 2.07
CA GLU A 30 4.73 20.74 2.34
C GLU A 30 4.15 19.98 3.54
N ILE A 31 3.82 20.69 4.63
CA ILE A 31 3.16 20.08 5.80
C ILE A 31 1.78 19.53 5.43
N LEU A 32 0.99 20.30 4.68
CA LEU A 32 -0.32 19.85 4.22
C LEU A 32 -0.23 18.64 3.30
N ALA A 33 0.72 18.64 2.35
CA ALA A 33 0.98 17.50 1.47
C ALA A 33 1.41 16.25 2.27
N GLY A 34 2.27 16.42 3.28
CA GLY A 34 2.65 15.36 4.20
C GLY A 34 1.46 14.77 4.97
N ILE A 35 0.61 15.62 5.55
CA ILE A 35 -0.59 15.19 6.28
C ILE A 35 -1.56 14.44 5.35
N THR A 36 -1.80 14.95 4.14
CA THR A 36 -2.69 14.26 3.18
C THR A 36 -2.16 12.89 2.77
N THR A 37 -0.84 12.77 2.58
CA THR A 37 -0.18 11.49 2.25
C THR A 37 -0.26 10.52 3.43
N PHE A 38 -0.04 11.02 4.65
CA PHE A 38 -0.16 10.24 5.87
C PHE A 38 -1.57 9.67 6.03
N ILE A 39 -2.62 10.49 5.90
CA ILE A 39 -4.01 10.04 6.01
C ILE A 39 -4.33 8.98 4.95
N THR A 40 -3.83 9.16 3.71
CA THR A 40 -4.05 8.21 2.61
C THR A 40 -3.42 6.84 2.92
N MET A 41 -2.21 6.83 3.48
CA MET A 41 -1.49 5.59 3.83
C MET A 41 -1.99 4.95 5.14
N ALA A 42 -2.54 5.75 6.06
CA ALA A 42 -2.96 5.31 7.39
C ALA A 42 -4.02 4.19 7.35
N TYR A 43 -4.81 4.09 6.28
CA TYR A 43 -5.72 2.97 6.07
C TYR A 43 -5.02 1.60 6.16
N THR A 44 -3.76 1.52 5.71
CA THR A 44 -2.96 0.30 5.72
C THR A 44 -2.66 -0.20 7.14
N LEU A 45 -2.63 0.70 8.14
CA LEU A 45 -2.42 0.36 9.54
C LEU A 45 -3.56 -0.49 10.11
N VAL A 46 -4.77 -0.39 9.55
CA VAL A 46 -5.90 -1.23 9.95
C VAL A 46 -5.99 -2.47 9.07
N VAL A 47 -5.80 -2.32 7.76
CA VAL A 47 -6.03 -3.41 6.81
C VAL A 47 -4.97 -4.50 6.85
N THR A 48 -3.70 -4.13 6.94
CA THR A 48 -2.62 -5.12 6.96
C THR A 48 -2.71 -6.04 8.19
N PRO A 49 -2.86 -5.51 9.41
CA PRO A 49 -3.00 -6.35 10.60
C PRO A 49 -4.27 -7.18 10.58
N ARG A 50 -5.37 -6.68 10.01
CA ARG A 50 -6.61 -7.47 9.85
C ARG A 50 -6.43 -8.69 8.97
N ILE A 51 -5.69 -8.57 7.87
CA ILE A 51 -5.44 -9.69 6.96
C ILE A 51 -4.46 -10.67 7.61
N LEU A 52 -3.37 -10.15 8.18
CA LEU A 52 -2.31 -10.97 8.76
C LEU A 52 -2.74 -11.67 10.05
N SER A 53 -3.63 -11.10 10.86
CA SER A 53 -4.12 -11.72 12.10
C SER A 53 -4.93 -12.99 11.88
N HIS A 54 -5.37 -13.25 10.64
CA HIS A 54 -5.96 -14.53 10.26
C HIS A 54 -4.93 -15.66 10.12
N GLY A 55 -3.69 -15.35 9.72
CA GLY A 55 -2.62 -16.33 9.54
C GLY A 55 -1.57 -16.33 10.65
N ILE A 56 -1.33 -15.18 11.29
CA ILE A 56 -0.36 -15.02 12.38
C ILE A 56 -1.16 -14.91 13.69
N PHE A 57 -1.24 -16.02 14.42
CA PHE A 57 -1.90 -16.10 15.71
C PHE A 57 -1.21 -17.11 16.63
N LEU A 58 -1.37 -16.93 17.95
CA LEU A 58 -0.89 -17.87 18.96
C LEU A 58 -1.96 -18.91 19.28
N GLN A 59 -3.13 -18.47 19.73
CA GLN A 59 -4.25 -19.34 20.11
C GLN A 59 -5.49 -19.10 19.26
N HIS A 60 -5.87 -17.83 19.03
CA HIS A 60 -7.04 -17.46 18.25
C HIS A 60 -6.73 -16.37 17.21
N PRO A 61 -7.40 -16.37 16.04
CA PRO A 61 -7.27 -15.29 15.06
C PRO A 61 -7.59 -13.93 15.70
N GLY A 62 -6.67 -12.96 15.57
CA GLY A 62 -6.83 -11.62 16.15
C GLY A 62 -6.03 -11.33 17.42
N ASP A 63 -5.42 -12.35 18.06
CA ASP A 63 -4.69 -12.21 19.32
C ASP A 63 -3.52 -11.21 19.25
N LEU A 64 -2.81 -11.18 18.12
CA LEU A 64 -1.65 -10.31 17.90
C LEU A 64 -2.00 -9.00 17.15
N PHE A 65 -3.27 -8.62 17.06
CA PHE A 65 -3.68 -7.50 16.20
C PHE A 65 -2.92 -6.20 16.52
N ASP A 66 -2.86 -5.80 17.79
CA ASP A 66 -2.21 -4.56 18.22
C ASP A 66 -0.69 -4.56 17.95
N GLU A 67 -0.06 -5.72 18.12
CA GLU A 67 1.37 -5.91 17.87
C GLU A 67 1.69 -5.82 16.39
N LEU A 68 0.82 -6.38 15.53
CA LEU A 68 0.95 -6.27 14.08
C LEU A 68 0.73 -4.83 13.59
N VAL A 69 -0.18 -4.07 14.22
CA VAL A 69 -0.37 -2.63 13.93
C VAL A 69 0.92 -1.87 14.23
N MET A 70 1.49 -2.08 15.42
CA MET A 70 2.74 -1.40 15.83
C MET A 70 3.92 -1.80 14.95
N ALA A 71 4.08 -3.09 14.65
CA ALA A 71 5.11 -3.57 13.75
C ALA A 71 5.00 -2.93 12.35
N THR A 72 3.78 -2.87 11.79
CA THR A 72 3.52 -2.27 10.48
C THR A 72 3.84 -0.77 10.46
N ALA A 73 3.45 -0.05 11.52
CA ALA A 73 3.71 1.38 11.65
C ALA A 73 5.22 1.67 11.72
N ILE A 74 5.95 0.94 12.56
CA ILE A 74 7.39 1.11 12.74
C ILE A 74 8.15 0.77 11.45
N VAL A 75 7.85 -0.36 10.82
CA VAL A 75 8.52 -0.77 9.57
C VAL A 75 8.25 0.22 8.44
N SER A 76 7.01 0.69 8.29
CA SER A 76 6.67 1.67 7.25
C SER A 76 7.32 3.04 7.50
N ALA A 77 7.39 3.48 8.75
CA ALA A 77 8.07 4.71 9.14
C ALA A 77 9.57 4.63 8.87
N VAL A 78 10.22 3.53 9.27
CA VAL A 78 11.66 3.32 9.03
C VAL A 78 11.95 3.20 7.53
N ALA A 79 11.16 2.43 6.78
CA ALA A 79 11.35 2.30 5.33
C ALA A 79 11.18 3.65 4.60
N THR A 80 10.15 4.42 4.96
CA THR A 80 9.91 5.75 4.40
C THR A 80 11.00 6.75 4.80
N ALA A 81 11.49 6.70 6.03
CA ALA A 81 12.60 7.54 6.48
C ALA A 81 13.91 7.20 5.74
N LEU A 82 14.22 5.92 5.58
CA LEU A 82 15.40 5.47 4.85
C LEU A 82 15.37 5.93 3.39
N ILE A 83 14.26 5.72 2.67
CA ILE A 83 14.19 6.14 1.26
C ILE A 83 14.21 7.67 1.11
N SER A 84 13.59 8.40 2.04
CA SER A 84 13.58 9.85 2.07
C SER A 84 15.00 10.41 2.26
N LEU A 85 15.75 9.91 3.24
CA LEU A 85 17.11 10.37 3.55
C LEU A 85 18.13 9.95 2.49
N LEU A 86 18.03 8.72 1.97
CA LEU A 86 19.01 8.17 1.02
C LEU A 86 18.84 8.71 -0.41
N THR A 87 17.60 9.00 -0.80
CA THR A 87 17.25 9.23 -2.20
C THR A 87 16.66 10.60 -2.47
N ASN A 88 16.17 11.29 -1.43
CA ASN A 88 15.49 12.59 -1.51
C ASN A 88 14.35 12.59 -2.55
N TYR A 89 13.65 11.46 -2.64
CA TYR A 89 12.47 11.31 -3.48
C TYR A 89 11.22 11.25 -2.60
N PRO A 90 10.11 11.92 -3.00
CA PRO A 90 8.87 11.97 -2.24
C PRO A 90 8.07 10.67 -2.40
N PHE A 91 8.60 9.55 -1.91
CA PHE A 91 7.94 8.26 -1.93
C PHE A 91 7.65 7.75 -0.52
N ALA A 92 6.36 7.53 -0.23
CA ALA A 92 5.93 6.83 0.98
C ALA A 92 5.91 5.32 0.70
N LEU A 93 6.55 4.54 1.56
CA LEU A 93 6.59 3.09 1.46
C LEU A 93 5.63 2.47 2.47
N ALA A 94 4.78 1.57 1.99
CA ALA A 94 3.83 0.80 2.79
C ALA A 94 3.85 -0.67 2.33
N PRO A 95 3.39 -1.61 3.17
CA PRO A 95 3.35 -3.02 2.80
C PRO A 95 2.39 -3.28 1.63
N GLY A 96 2.80 -4.17 0.73
CA GLY A 96 1.99 -4.58 -0.42
C GLY A 96 0.85 -5.50 -0.01
N MET A 97 -0.39 -5.01 -0.06
CA MET A 97 -1.55 -5.74 0.46
C MET A 97 -1.84 -7.08 -0.22
N GLY A 98 -1.55 -7.20 -1.52
CA GLY A 98 -1.74 -8.46 -2.25
C GLY A 98 -0.78 -9.58 -1.79
N LEU A 99 0.44 -9.22 -1.38
CA LEU A 99 1.39 -10.20 -0.85
C LEU A 99 0.98 -10.65 0.56
N ASN A 100 0.41 -9.75 1.36
CA ASN A 100 -0.09 -10.08 2.70
C ASN A 100 -1.29 -11.03 2.64
N SER A 101 -2.20 -10.86 1.67
CA SER A 101 -3.34 -11.78 1.50
C SER A 101 -2.90 -13.14 0.97
N LEU A 102 -1.95 -13.18 0.02
CA LEU A 102 -1.37 -14.45 -0.45
C LEU A 102 -0.65 -15.19 0.69
N PHE A 103 0.11 -14.47 1.51
CA PHE A 103 0.79 -15.04 2.66
C PHE A 103 -0.19 -15.64 3.66
N ALA A 104 -1.18 -14.87 4.11
CA ALA A 104 -2.13 -15.32 5.11
C ALA A 104 -2.99 -16.49 4.58
N PHE A 105 -3.67 -16.29 3.46
CA PHE A 105 -4.69 -17.24 3.00
C PHE A 105 -4.10 -18.46 2.27
N SER A 106 -3.12 -18.27 1.39
CA SER A 106 -2.58 -19.38 0.61
C SER A 106 -1.42 -20.08 1.33
N VAL A 107 -0.46 -19.33 1.88
CA VAL A 107 0.73 -19.96 2.48
C VAL A 107 0.43 -20.51 3.87
N VAL A 108 -0.27 -19.75 4.72
CA VAL A 108 -0.50 -20.18 6.11
C VAL A 108 -1.77 -21.00 6.24
N LEU A 109 -2.92 -20.54 5.71
CA LEU A 109 -4.19 -21.26 5.87
C LEU A 109 -4.31 -22.48 4.94
N GLU A 110 -4.03 -22.31 3.64
CA GLU A 110 -4.25 -23.38 2.64
C GLU A 110 -3.16 -24.45 2.70
N LEU A 111 -1.87 -24.07 2.75
CA LEU A 111 -0.75 -25.01 2.90
C LEU A 111 -0.50 -25.46 4.35
N LYS A 112 -1.23 -24.90 5.33
CA LYS A 112 -1.12 -25.22 6.78
C LYS A 112 0.30 -25.14 7.33
N LEU A 113 1.11 -24.22 6.81
CA LEU A 113 2.48 -24.01 7.28
C LEU A 113 2.49 -23.20 8.57
N ASN A 114 3.43 -23.51 9.47
CA ASN A 114 3.67 -22.67 10.64
C ASN A 114 4.09 -21.27 10.19
N TRP A 115 3.44 -20.24 10.72
CA TRP A 115 3.70 -18.85 10.37
C TRP A 115 5.16 -18.44 10.63
N HIS A 116 5.85 -19.04 11.60
CA HIS A 116 7.28 -18.80 11.84
C HIS A 116 8.16 -19.25 10.65
N LEU A 117 7.85 -20.44 10.11
CA LEU A 117 8.56 -20.98 8.95
C LEU A 117 8.26 -20.14 7.70
N ALA A 118 7.00 -19.73 7.53
CA ALA A 118 6.59 -18.87 6.43
C ALA A 118 7.30 -17.50 6.49
N LEU A 119 7.40 -16.88 7.66
CA LEU A 119 8.15 -15.62 7.83
C LEU A 119 9.66 -15.78 7.54
N THR A 120 10.24 -16.92 7.91
CA THR A 120 11.65 -17.23 7.59
C THR A 120 11.86 -17.35 6.08
N ALA A 121 10.92 -17.96 5.36
CA ALA A 121 10.95 -18.02 3.90
C ALA A 121 10.84 -16.63 3.26
N VAL A 122 9.96 -15.76 3.78
CA VAL A 122 9.83 -14.37 3.30
C VAL A 122 11.11 -13.57 3.56
N LEU A 123 11.78 -13.76 4.70
CA LEU A 123 13.06 -13.14 5.00
C LEU A 123 14.14 -13.58 4.01
N LEU A 124 14.23 -14.89 3.74
CA LEU A 124 15.16 -15.44 2.73
C LEU A 124 14.86 -14.91 1.32
N GLN A 125 13.58 -14.81 0.94
CA GLN A 125 13.17 -14.20 -0.32
C GLN A 125 13.60 -12.73 -0.39
N GLY A 126 13.44 -11.97 0.70
CA GLY A 126 13.89 -10.58 0.79
C GLY A 126 15.39 -10.44 0.58
N LEU A 127 16.18 -11.30 1.24
CA LEU A 127 17.64 -11.33 1.07
C LEU A 127 18.05 -11.70 -0.37
N LEU A 128 17.37 -12.70 -0.95
CA LEU A 128 17.55 -13.09 -2.35
C LEU A 128 17.23 -11.93 -3.31
N LEU A 129 16.16 -11.19 -3.06
CA LEU A 129 15.77 -10.02 -3.87
C LEU A 129 16.79 -8.88 -3.75
N ILE A 130 17.39 -8.67 -2.58
CA ILE A 130 18.48 -7.69 -2.41
C ILE A 130 19.69 -8.12 -3.23
N ALA A 131 20.09 -9.40 -3.13
CA ALA A 131 21.18 -9.95 -3.94
C ALA A 131 20.90 -9.82 -5.45
N LEU A 132 19.68 -10.11 -5.88
CA LEU A 132 19.27 -9.99 -7.27
C LEU A 132 19.23 -8.53 -7.74
N SER A 133 18.81 -7.59 -6.89
CA SER A 133 18.81 -6.15 -7.20
C SER A 133 20.22 -5.63 -7.47
N MET A 134 21.23 -6.12 -6.75
CA MET A 134 22.64 -5.76 -7.00
C MET A 134 23.17 -6.28 -8.35
N SER A 135 22.62 -7.39 -8.85
CA SER A 135 23.07 -8.02 -10.10
C SER A 135 22.55 -7.33 -11.38
N GLY A 136 21.67 -6.34 -11.28
CA GLY A 136 21.09 -5.63 -12.45
C GLY A 136 20.09 -6.46 -13.28
N ILE A 137 19.75 -7.67 -12.83
CA ILE A 137 18.77 -8.55 -13.49
C ILE A 137 17.38 -7.93 -13.49
N ARG A 138 17.05 -7.12 -12.48
CA ARG A 138 15.75 -6.45 -12.35
C ARG A 138 15.37 -5.65 -13.58
N ASP A 139 16.30 -4.87 -14.13
CA ASP A 139 16.01 -4.01 -15.29
C ASP A 139 15.82 -4.84 -16.56
N ARG A 140 16.56 -5.96 -16.69
CA ARG A 140 16.37 -6.93 -17.80
C ARG A 140 15.01 -7.61 -17.73
N LEU A 141 14.58 -7.97 -16.52
CA LEU A 141 13.27 -8.60 -16.30
C LEU A 141 12.13 -7.63 -16.64
N ILE A 142 12.22 -6.37 -16.22
CA ILE A 142 11.21 -5.35 -16.53
C ILE A 142 11.14 -5.08 -18.04
N ASN A 143 12.28 -5.07 -18.73
CA ASN A 143 12.32 -4.88 -20.19
C ASN A 143 11.79 -6.09 -20.98
N ALA A 144 11.85 -7.29 -20.41
CA ALA A 144 11.29 -8.50 -21.01
C ALA A 144 9.75 -8.54 -20.97
N ILE A 145 9.12 -7.81 -20.05
CA ILE A 145 7.65 -7.81 -19.90
C ILE A 145 7.03 -6.84 -20.92
N PRO A 146 6.15 -7.31 -21.83
CA PRO A 146 5.47 -6.45 -22.79
C PRO A 146 4.60 -5.39 -22.09
N LEU A 147 4.49 -4.21 -22.69
CA LEU A 147 3.76 -3.07 -22.12
C LEU A 147 2.29 -3.41 -21.79
N SER A 148 1.66 -4.25 -22.60
CA SER A 148 0.29 -4.72 -22.37
C SER A 148 0.12 -5.46 -21.04
N LEU A 149 1.07 -6.32 -20.66
CA LEU A 149 1.04 -7.02 -19.36
C LEU A 149 1.30 -6.08 -18.19
N LYS A 150 2.17 -5.07 -18.38
CA LYS A 150 2.40 -4.03 -17.36
C LYS A 150 1.11 -3.27 -17.07
N GLN A 151 0.40 -2.84 -18.11
CA GLN A 151 -0.87 -2.11 -17.98
C GLN A 151 -1.99 -2.98 -17.39
N ALA A 152 -2.10 -4.24 -17.83
CA ALA A 152 -3.08 -5.19 -17.30
C ALA A 152 -2.90 -5.40 -15.79
N THR A 153 -1.65 -5.45 -15.30
CA THR A 153 -1.35 -5.60 -13.87
C THR A 153 -1.86 -4.40 -13.06
N VAL A 154 -1.65 -3.18 -13.54
CA VAL A 154 -2.15 -1.95 -12.88
C VAL A 154 -3.68 -1.92 -12.87
N ALA A 155 -4.31 -2.27 -13.99
CA ALA A 155 -5.77 -2.35 -14.09
C ALA A 155 -6.34 -3.41 -13.14
N GLY A 156 -5.70 -4.59 -13.05
CA GLY A 156 -6.09 -5.67 -12.15
C GLY A 156 -6.01 -5.30 -10.67
N ILE A 157 -4.92 -4.66 -10.25
CA ILE A 157 -4.76 -4.16 -8.87
C ILE A 157 -5.84 -3.11 -8.56
N GLY A 158 -6.12 -2.20 -9.48
CA GLY A 158 -7.17 -1.19 -9.32
C GLY A 158 -8.57 -1.82 -9.17
N PHE A 159 -8.90 -2.79 -10.03
CA PHE A 159 -10.18 -3.51 -9.96
C PHE A 159 -10.33 -4.33 -8.68
N PHE A 160 -9.24 -4.96 -8.22
CA PHE A 160 -9.22 -5.69 -6.95
C PHE A 160 -9.45 -4.77 -5.75
N MET A 161 -8.83 -3.59 -5.74
CA MET A 161 -9.03 -2.59 -4.68
C MET A 161 -10.45 -2.01 -4.70
N ALA A 162 -11.01 -1.77 -5.89
CA ALA A 162 -12.41 -1.37 -6.04
C ALA A 162 -13.37 -2.45 -5.54
N TYR A 163 -13.07 -3.71 -5.81
CA TYR A 163 -13.82 -4.85 -5.30
C TYR A 163 -13.79 -4.92 -3.77
N ILE A 164 -12.62 -4.79 -3.14
CA ILE A 164 -12.51 -4.76 -1.67
C ILE A 164 -13.28 -3.58 -1.08
N ALA A 165 -13.18 -2.38 -1.67
CA ALA A 165 -13.89 -1.21 -1.17
C ALA A 165 -15.42 -1.34 -1.27
N MET A 166 -15.90 -2.06 -2.28
CA MET A 166 -17.32 -2.33 -2.51
C MET A 166 -17.83 -3.52 -1.70
N SER A 167 -16.93 -4.44 -1.35
CA SER A 167 -17.20 -5.60 -0.50
C SER A 167 -17.25 -5.20 0.96
N GLY A 168 -18.20 -5.73 1.72
CA GLY A 168 -18.33 -5.49 3.14
C GLY A 168 -19.56 -6.19 3.72
N ASN A 169 -19.50 -6.64 4.96
CA ASN A 169 -20.63 -7.30 5.61
C ASN A 169 -21.45 -6.27 6.42
N PRO A 170 -22.80 -6.26 6.29
CA PRO A 170 -23.65 -5.31 7.00
C PRO A 170 -23.76 -5.56 8.52
N GLU A 171 -23.37 -6.73 9.02
CA GLU A 171 -23.48 -7.12 10.44
C GLU A 171 -22.29 -6.69 11.31
N SER A 172 -21.20 -6.19 10.73
CA SER A 172 -20.02 -5.74 11.48
C SER A 172 -19.46 -4.47 10.84
N PRO A 173 -19.15 -3.40 11.60
CA PRO A 173 -18.58 -2.16 11.07
C PRO A 173 -17.16 -2.43 10.59
N THR A 174 -17.05 -3.00 9.41
CA THR A 174 -15.81 -3.48 8.81
C THR A 174 -15.73 -2.95 7.40
N LEU A 175 -14.50 -2.62 7.01
CA LEU A 175 -14.17 -1.83 5.84
C LEU A 175 -14.97 -2.20 4.59
N GLY A 176 -15.47 -1.16 3.92
CA GLY A 176 -16.16 -1.26 2.65
C GLY A 176 -17.64 -0.92 2.76
N ALA A 177 -18.27 -0.73 1.60
CA ALA A 177 -19.56 -0.08 1.54
C ALA A 177 -20.77 -1.02 1.57
N GLY A 178 -20.55 -2.32 1.66
CA GLY A 178 -21.63 -3.30 1.80
C GLY A 178 -22.50 -3.50 0.55
N LEU A 179 -22.02 -3.11 -0.64
CA LEU A 179 -22.72 -3.36 -1.90
C LEU A 179 -22.53 -4.81 -2.38
N ILE A 180 -21.37 -5.41 -2.10
CA ILE A 180 -21.09 -6.81 -2.38
C ILE A 180 -20.95 -7.58 -1.06
N VAL A 181 -21.86 -8.51 -0.82
CA VAL A 181 -21.88 -9.40 0.34
C VAL A 181 -21.52 -10.82 -0.09
N ALA A 182 -20.86 -11.59 0.77
CA ALA A 182 -20.55 -12.98 0.45
C ALA A 182 -21.82 -13.86 0.53
N SER A 183 -22.15 -14.56 -0.56
CA SER A 183 -23.17 -15.61 -0.57
C SER A 183 -22.51 -16.98 -0.70
N ALA A 184 -23.02 -17.98 0.02
CA ALA A 184 -22.52 -19.36 -0.04
C ALA A 184 -22.60 -19.97 -1.46
N ALA A 185 -23.50 -19.47 -2.31
CA ALA A 185 -23.72 -19.99 -3.66
C ALA A 185 -22.75 -19.45 -4.72
N THR A 186 -22.36 -18.17 -4.65
CA THR A 186 -21.59 -17.51 -5.73
C THR A 186 -20.35 -16.78 -5.23
N LYS A 187 -20.03 -16.89 -3.92
CA LYS A 187 -19.01 -16.09 -3.20
C LYS A 187 -19.26 -14.57 -3.20
N THR A 188 -20.10 -14.04 -4.09
CA THR A 188 -20.52 -12.64 -4.18
C THR A 188 -22.02 -12.53 -4.49
N THR A 189 -22.73 -11.68 -3.76
CA THR A 189 -24.13 -11.29 -4.01
C THR A 189 -24.28 -9.79 -3.82
N LEU A 190 -25.28 -9.20 -4.46
CA LEU A 190 -25.68 -7.81 -4.20
C LEU A 190 -26.23 -7.69 -2.78
N GLY A 191 -25.70 -6.74 -2.02
CA GLY A 191 -26.19 -6.34 -0.69
C GLY A 191 -27.48 -5.53 -0.77
N SER A 192 -28.19 -5.42 0.34
CA SER A 192 -29.44 -4.64 0.40
C SER A 192 -29.17 -3.14 0.25
N LEU A 193 -29.77 -2.51 -0.76
CA LEU A 193 -29.73 -1.06 -1.00
C LEU A 193 -30.49 -0.25 0.05
N SER A 194 -31.24 -0.91 0.94
CA SER A 194 -32.01 -0.27 2.00
C SER A 194 -31.16 0.14 3.21
N ASN A 195 -29.89 -0.26 3.26
CA ASN A 195 -28.96 0.09 4.33
C ASN A 195 -28.35 1.49 4.11
N PRO A 196 -28.28 2.36 5.14
CA PRO A 196 -27.79 3.73 5.02
C PRO A 196 -26.30 3.80 4.64
N VAL A 197 -25.51 2.79 5.01
CA VAL A 197 -24.08 2.68 4.66
C VAL A 197 -23.89 2.50 3.15
N THR A 198 -24.68 1.64 2.52
CA THR A 198 -24.65 1.37 1.07
C THR A 198 -25.15 2.56 0.25
N LEU A 199 -26.15 3.28 0.77
CA LEU A 199 -26.70 4.49 0.13
C LEU A 199 -25.70 5.66 0.12
N SER A 200 -24.83 5.73 1.13
CA SER A 200 -23.83 6.81 1.27
C SER A 200 -22.81 6.85 0.13
N LEU A 201 -22.47 5.69 -0.48
CA LEU A 201 -21.64 5.64 -1.70
C LEU A 201 -22.27 6.38 -2.87
N PHE A 202 -23.56 6.13 -3.14
CA PHE A 202 -24.27 6.76 -4.25
C PHE A 202 -24.50 8.25 -3.99
N CYS A 203 -24.78 8.63 -2.74
CA CYS A 203 -24.97 10.04 -2.36
C CYS A 203 -23.67 10.85 -2.42
N GLN A 204 -22.52 10.27 -2.05
CA GLN A 204 -21.21 10.94 -2.17
C GLN A 204 -20.76 11.15 -3.61
N SER A 205 -21.28 10.36 -4.57
CA SER A 205 -21.04 10.61 -6.00
C SER A 205 -21.56 11.98 -6.45
N GLY A 206 -22.57 12.56 -5.76
CA GLY A 206 -23.08 13.91 -6.03
C GLY A 206 -22.28 15.06 -5.40
N LYS A 207 -21.43 14.78 -4.39
CA LYS A 207 -20.62 15.80 -3.67
C LYS A 207 -19.12 15.76 -4.03
N THR A 208 -18.75 15.12 -5.13
CA THR A 208 -17.37 15.01 -5.67
C THR A 208 -16.83 16.31 -6.30
N GLN A 209 -17.14 17.49 -5.75
CA GLN A 209 -16.41 18.71 -6.09
C GLN A 209 -15.14 18.90 -5.25
N LEU A 210 -15.13 18.46 -3.99
CA LEU A 210 -13.96 18.58 -3.10
C LEU A 210 -12.85 17.55 -3.36
N VAL A 211 -13.16 16.46 -4.07
CA VAL A 211 -12.20 15.38 -4.40
C VAL A 211 -11.51 15.58 -5.76
N LYS A 212 -12.05 16.47 -6.61
CA LYS A 212 -11.43 16.84 -7.90
C LYS A 212 -10.02 17.44 -7.78
N PRO A 213 -9.71 18.35 -6.83
CA PRO A 213 -8.33 18.81 -6.64
C PRO A 213 -7.41 17.72 -6.07
N PHE A 214 -7.93 16.85 -5.19
CA PHE A 214 -7.19 15.73 -4.61
C PHE A 214 -6.75 14.70 -5.67
N TRP A 215 -7.67 14.29 -6.55
CA TRP A 215 -7.34 13.38 -7.65
C TRP A 215 -6.47 14.05 -8.73
N ARG A 216 -6.65 15.34 -9.03
CA ARG A 216 -5.79 16.06 -9.99
C ARG A 216 -4.33 16.14 -9.55
N LEU A 217 -4.04 16.31 -8.25
CA LEU A 217 -2.65 16.32 -7.76
C LEU A 217 -2.02 14.91 -7.78
N ASN A 218 -2.78 13.89 -7.35
CA ASN A 218 -2.26 12.52 -7.26
C ASN A 218 -2.03 11.89 -8.65
N PHE A 219 -2.93 12.13 -9.61
CA PHE A 219 -2.76 11.65 -11.00
C PHE A 219 -1.62 12.36 -11.75
N ARG A 220 -1.30 13.61 -11.40
CA ARG A 220 -0.13 14.32 -11.92
C ARG A 220 1.17 13.69 -11.39
N PHE A 221 1.18 13.28 -10.12
CA PHE A 221 2.32 12.57 -9.51
C PHE A 221 2.54 11.16 -10.07
N LEU A 222 1.46 10.45 -10.39
CA LEU A 222 1.52 9.11 -11.00
C LEU A 222 1.93 9.12 -12.47
N THR A 223 1.45 10.09 -13.27
CA THR A 223 1.81 10.19 -14.70
C THR A 223 3.24 10.71 -14.91
N ILE A 224 3.76 11.55 -14.02
CA ILE A 224 5.17 12.01 -14.11
C ILE A 224 6.14 10.87 -13.77
N ASN A 225 5.81 9.95 -12.87
CA ASN A 225 6.73 8.88 -12.45
C ASN A 225 6.76 7.65 -13.37
N PHE A 226 5.72 7.40 -14.17
CA PHE A 226 5.72 6.26 -15.09
C PHE A 226 6.53 6.52 -16.39
N SER A 227 6.92 7.77 -16.66
CA SER A 227 7.83 8.10 -17.77
C SER A 227 9.32 7.96 -17.41
N TYR A 228 9.66 7.74 -16.13
CA TYR A 228 11.05 7.64 -15.67
C TYR A 228 11.43 6.24 -15.11
N CYS A 229 10.64 5.21 -15.39
CA CYS A 229 10.93 3.81 -15.02
C CYS A 229 10.83 2.88 -16.23
#